data_AF-A0A7L2KJQ9-F1
#
_entry.id   AF-A0A7L2KJQ9-F1
#
_cell.length_a   1.000
_cell.length_b   1.000
_cell.length_c   1.000
_cell.angle_alpha   90.00
_cell.angle_beta   90.00
_cell.angle_gamma   90.00
#
_symmetry.space_group_name_H-M   'P 1'
#
loop_
_entity.id
_entity.type
_entity.pdbx_description
1 polymer ?
#
loop_
_entity_poly.entity_id
_entity_poly.type
_entity_poly.pdbx_seq_one_letter_code
_entity_poly.pdbx_strand_id
1 'polypeptide(L)'
;QGYRRVWAGLRGLRLAFYEGPQEQQGMQRDLGPGLGAAEPRVGAPGHRPPSCPRVPRQVESWETQEMWRGFILTMSKKKLPPDLELLPGHIFQLLEALREERRDSAATPGTSLASGTPVCYFEVTRAEAERLLERSVGRGNLLLRPGGHGPGVSVTTRQELDGTPLLRHYRVRREAQGYVIDVDTPHRCSSLAEVVQFFVRSSQGSLQPLDPEYSSSL
;
A
#
# COMPACT_ATOMS: atom_id res chain seq x y z
N GLN A 1 -33.91 3.29 -17.76
CA GLN A 1 -33.50 2.95 -16.38
C GLN A 1 -33.02 4.25 -15.74
N GLY A 2 -33.64 4.65 -14.63
CA GLY A 2 -33.39 5.94 -13.99
C GLY A 2 -32.13 5.92 -13.13
N TYR A 3 -31.46 7.07 -13.04
CA TYR A 3 -30.34 7.27 -12.12
C TYR A 3 -30.87 7.31 -10.68
N ARG A 4 -30.23 6.57 -9.77
CA ARG A 4 -30.50 6.65 -8.32
C ARG A 4 -29.53 7.65 -7.70
N ARG A 5 -30.05 8.69 -7.03
CA ARG A 5 -29.24 9.61 -6.22
C ARG A 5 -28.75 8.85 -4.97
N VAL A 6 -27.46 8.94 -4.71
CA VAL A 6 -26.79 8.33 -3.55
C VAL A 6 -25.79 9.33 -3.01
N TRP A 7 -25.53 9.28 -1.70
CA TRP A 7 -24.45 10.03 -1.08
C TRP A 7 -23.13 9.33 -1.36
N ALA A 8 -22.06 10.07 -1.56
CA ALA A 8 -20.73 9.50 -1.75
C ALA A 8 -19.72 10.23 -0.88
N GLY A 9 -18.79 9.49 -0.29
CA GLY A 9 -17.67 10.01 0.49
C GLY A 9 -16.36 9.38 0.06
N LEU A 10 -15.26 10.14 0.17
CA LEU A 10 -13.91 9.67 -0.09
C LEU A 10 -13.13 9.63 1.23
N ARG A 11 -12.59 8.46 1.57
CA ARG A 11 -11.69 8.27 2.72
C ARG A 11 -10.44 7.53 2.26
N GLY A 12 -9.30 8.21 2.24
CA GLY A 12 -8.09 7.72 1.57
C GLY A 12 -8.34 7.34 0.11
N LEU A 13 -8.03 6.10 -0.27
CA LEU A 13 -8.29 5.54 -1.61
C LEU A 13 -9.65 4.82 -1.70
N ARG A 14 -10.52 4.94 -0.70
CA ARG A 14 -11.81 4.24 -0.70
C ARG A 14 -12.94 5.21 -0.97
N LEU A 15 -13.69 4.90 -2.03
CA LEU A 15 -14.92 5.58 -2.36
C LEU A 15 -16.09 4.81 -1.76
N ALA A 16 -16.82 5.42 -0.85
CA ALA A 16 -17.99 4.83 -0.20
C ALA A 16 -19.27 5.51 -0.68
N PHE A 17 -20.33 4.72 -0.87
CA PHE A 17 -21.65 5.21 -1.24
C PHE A 17 -22.66 4.91 -0.14
N TYR A 18 -23.47 5.89 0.25
CA TYR A 18 -24.42 5.83 1.35
C TYR A 18 -25.84 6.14 0.86
N GLU A 19 -26.85 5.59 1.52
CA GLU A 19 -28.24 5.92 1.21
C GLU A 19 -28.69 7.21 1.92
N GLY A 20 -28.04 7.58 3.02
CA GLY A 20 -28.28 8.82 3.76
C GLY A 20 -27.02 9.43 4.41
N PRO A 21 -27.09 10.70 4.85
CA PRO A 21 -25.93 11.44 5.38
C PRO A 21 -25.47 11.00 6.79
N GLN A 22 -26.28 10.21 7.52
CA GLN A 22 -25.97 9.73 8.88
C GLN A 22 -25.48 8.26 8.91
N GLU A 23 -25.37 7.61 7.76
CA GLU A 23 -25.06 6.18 7.67
C GLU A 23 -23.55 5.94 7.62
N GLN A 24 -23.00 5.17 8.56
CA GLN A 24 -21.56 4.87 8.60
C GLN A 24 -21.15 3.65 7.76
N GLN A 25 -22.10 2.78 7.39
CA GLN A 25 -21.85 1.56 6.60
C GLN A 25 -22.43 1.70 5.19
N GLY A 26 -21.60 2.16 4.27
CA GLY A 26 -21.93 2.27 2.85
C GLY A 26 -21.24 1.20 1.99
N MET A 27 -21.72 0.99 0.77
CA MET A 27 -21.05 0.12 -0.20
C MET A 27 -19.69 0.74 -0.56
N GLN A 28 -18.60 0.08 -0.17
CA GLN A 28 -17.23 0.56 -0.37
C GLN A 28 -16.62 0.01 -1.66
N ARG A 29 -15.94 0.87 -2.40
CA ARG A 29 -15.17 0.54 -3.60
C ARG A 29 -13.76 1.08 -3.45
N ASP A 30 -12.77 0.21 -3.58
CA ASP A 30 -11.37 0.63 -3.62
C ASP A 30 -11.05 1.27 -4.97
N LEU A 31 -10.55 2.51 -4.94
CA LEU A 31 -9.97 3.18 -6.09
C LEU A 31 -8.54 2.65 -6.24
N GLY A 32 -8.40 1.50 -6.88
CA GLY A 32 -7.09 0.96 -7.23
C GLY A 32 -6.27 1.95 -8.08
N PRO A 33 -4.94 1.74 -8.23
CA PRO A 33 -4.01 2.67 -8.89
C PRO A 33 -4.22 2.89 -10.41
N GLY A 34 -5.39 2.53 -10.96
CA GLY A 34 -5.67 2.47 -12.39
C GLY A 34 -6.82 3.33 -12.90
N LEU A 35 -7.51 4.17 -12.09
CA LEU A 35 -8.47 5.13 -12.64
C LEU A 35 -7.76 6.37 -13.20
N GLY A 36 -6.99 6.15 -14.28
CA GLY A 36 -6.64 7.22 -15.21
C GLY A 36 -7.92 7.73 -15.85
N ALA A 37 -8.17 9.03 -15.71
CA ALA A 37 -9.20 9.73 -16.46
C ALA A 37 -8.99 9.42 -17.95
N ALA A 38 -9.88 8.63 -18.55
CA ALA A 38 -9.87 8.40 -19.98
C ALA A 38 -10.32 9.70 -20.66
N GLU A 39 -9.37 10.48 -21.16
CA GLU A 39 -9.64 11.57 -22.09
C GLU A 39 -10.29 11.02 -23.36
N PRO A 40 -11.31 11.69 -23.92
CA PRO A 40 -11.94 11.25 -25.16
C PRO A 40 -11.04 11.65 -26.34
N ARG A 41 -10.27 10.71 -26.88
CA ARG A 41 -9.64 10.88 -28.19
C ARG A 41 -10.66 10.58 -29.30
N VAL A 42 -10.92 11.59 -30.11
CA VAL A 42 -11.74 11.54 -31.32
C VAL A 42 -11.00 10.74 -32.40
N GLY A 43 -11.69 9.76 -33.00
CA GLY A 43 -11.37 9.22 -34.33
C GLY A 43 -10.68 7.85 -34.40
N ALA A 44 -11.47 6.78 -34.53
CA ALA A 44 -11.24 5.61 -35.41
C ALA A 44 -12.32 4.53 -35.16
N PRO A 45 -12.90 3.90 -36.20
CA PRO A 45 -13.92 2.87 -36.04
C PRO A 45 -13.30 1.46 -35.93
N GLY A 46 -13.86 0.63 -35.06
CA GLY A 46 -13.70 -0.82 -35.11
C GLY A 46 -12.94 -1.43 -33.94
N HIS A 47 -13.62 -2.36 -33.26
CA HIS A 47 -13.20 -3.26 -32.17
C HIS A 47 -13.53 -2.81 -30.74
N ARG A 48 -14.73 -3.23 -30.33
CA ARG A 48 -15.30 -3.15 -28.98
C ARG A 48 -15.03 -4.49 -28.26
N PRO A 49 -14.20 -4.55 -27.19
CA PRO A 49 -14.26 -5.64 -26.24
C PRO A 49 -15.45 -5.46 -25.28
N PRO A 50 -15.98 -6.53 -24.68
CA PRO A 50 -17.26 -6.55 -24.01
C PRO A 50 -17.22 -5.85 -22.64
N SER A 51 -18.17 -4.93 -22.46
CA SER A 51 -18.92 -4.69 -21.23
C SER A 51 -18.15 -4.51 -19.92
N CYS A 52 -17.59 -3.32 -19.70
CA CYS A 52 -17.78 -2.64 -18.42
C CYS A 52 -18.92 -1.64 -18.59
N PRO A 53 -20.00 -1.69 -17.79
CA PRO A 53 -20.97 -0.61 -17.77
C PRO A 53 -20.23 0.62 -17.24
N ARG A 54 -19.81 1.48 -18.17
CA ARG A 54 -19.28 2.81 -17.87
C ARG A 54 -20.48 3.59 -17.34
N VAL A 55 -20.70 3.51 -16.03
CA VAL A 55 -21.79 4.24 -15.37
C VAL A 55 -21.54 5.72 -15.63
N PRO A 56 -22.39 6.42 -16.41
CA PRO A 56 -22.28 7.86 -16.52
C PRO A 56 -22.66 8.42 -15.14
N ARG A 57 -21.65 8.85 -14.38
CA ARG A 57 -21.83 9.61 -13.15
C ARG A 57 -22.29 11.00 -13.58
N GLN A 58 -23.59 11.24 -13.55
CA GLN A 58 -24.12 12.59 -13.67
C GLN A 58 -23.84 13.30 -12.35
N VAL A 59 -22.75 14.07 -12.31
CA VAL A 59 -22.40 14.92 -11.18
C VAL A 59 -23.20 16.23 -11.32
N GLU A 60 -23.79 16.70 -10.22
CA GLU A 60 -24.86 17.73 -10.23
C GLU A 60 -24.40 19.10 -10.78
N SER A 61 -23.09 19.41 -10.79
CA SER A 61 -22.53 20.62 -11.43
C SER A 61 -21.09 20.43 -11.92
N TRP A 62 -20.61 21.28 -12.85
CA TRP A 62 -19.22 21.32 -13.30
C TRP A 62 -18.24 21.55 -12.12
N GLU A 63 -18.54 22.48 -11.22
CA GLU A 63 -17.74 22.71 -10.02
C GLU A 63 -17.66 21.47 -9.13
N THR A 64 -18.77 20.76 -8.95
CA THR A 64 -18.80 19.53 -8.16
C THR A 64 -17.96 18.45 -8.86
N GLN A 65 -18.00 18.37 -10.19
CA GLN A 65 -17.20 17.44 -10.98
C GLN A 65 -15.71 17.73 -10.87
N GLU A 66 -15.28 18.99 -11.03
CA GLU A 66 -13.89 19.40 -10.86
C GLU A 66 -13.41 19.19 -9.41
N MET A 67 -14.29 19.40 -8.43
CA MET A 67 -13.99 19.13 -7.03
C MET A 67 -13.75 17.62 -6.81
N TRP A 68 -14.64 16.75 -7.28
CA TRP A 68 -14.45 15.30 -7.21
C TRP A 68 -13.19 14.84 -7.94
N ARG A 69 -12.91 15.40 -9.12
CA ARG A 69 -11.69 15.13 -9.88
C ARG A 69 -10.46 15.51 -9.04
N GLY A 70 -10.47 16.69 -8.43
CA GLY A 70 -9.39 17.18 -7.56
C GLY A 70 -9.14 16.30 -6.35
N PHE A 71 -10.19 15.93 -5.61
CA PHE A 71 -10.10 15.03 -4.46
C PHE A 71 -9.56 13.65 -4.84
N ILE A 72 -10.11 13.03 -5.88
CA ILE A 72 -9.68 11.69 -6.32
C ILE A 72 -8.21 11.72 -6.75
N LEU A 73 -7.82 12.68 -7.58
CA LEU A 73 -6.44 12.78 -8.08
C LEU A 73 -5.46 13.10 -6.95
N THR A 74 -5.82 13.98 -6.03
CA THR A 74 -4.94 14.40 -4.94
C THR A 74 -4.72 13.28 -3.92
N MET A 75 -5.76 12.54 -3.56
CA MET A 75 -5.62 11.39 -2.65
C MET A 75 -4.84 10.25 -3.32
N SER A 76 -5.09 10.01 -4.61
CA SER A 76 -4.39 8.98 -5.38
C SER A 76 -2.91 9.29 -5.59
N LYS A 77 -2.56 10.53 -5.93
CA LYS A 77 -1.20 10.96 -6.26
C LYS A 77 -0.44 11.57 -5.07
N LYS A 78 -1.11 11.77 -3.92
CA LYS A 78 -0.61 12.44 -2.70
C LYS A 78 0.01 13.83 -2.96
N LYS A 79 -0.42 14.48 -4.04
CA LYS A 79 0.04 15.78 -4.53
C LYS A 79 -1.12 16.50 -5.20
N LEU A 80 -1.16 17.83 -5.09
CA LEU A 80 -2.15 18.65 -5.75
C LEU A 80 -1.87 18.71 -7.27
N PRO A 81 -2.85 18.38 -8.13
CA PRO A 81 -2.75 18.62 -9.57
C PRO A 81 -2.57 20.12 -9.88
N PRO A 82 -1.67 20.49 -10.80
CA PRO A 82 -1.45 21.90 -11.18
C PRO A 82 -2.57 22.47 -12.07
N ASP A 83 -3.39 21.61 -12.67
CA ASP A 83 -4.44 21.90 -13.66
C ASP A 83 -5.86 21.87 -13.07
N LEU A 84 -5.99 22.27 -11.79
CA LEU A 84 -7.28 22.30 -11.10
C LEU A 84 -7.95 23.67 -11.23
N GLU A 85 -9.11 23.71 -11.87
CA GLU A 85 -9.95 24.92 -12.01
C GLU A 85 -10.90 25.05 -10.82
N LEU A 86 -10.34 25.16 -9.61
CA LEU A 86 -11.11 25.28 -8.36
C LEU A 86 -10.96 26.66 -7.73
N LEU A 87 -12.04 27.11 -7.07
CA LEU A 87 -11.99 28.31 -6.24
C LEU A 87 -10.98 28.14 -5.09
N PRO A 88 -10.34 29.23 -4.62
CA PRO A 88 -9.34 29.18 -3.55
C PRO A 88 -9.79 28.44 -2.29
N GLY A 89 -11.07 28.59 -1.91
CA GLY A 89 -11.66 27.87 -0.78
C GLY A 89 -11.67 26.35 -0.96
N HIS A 90 -11.99 25.87 -2.16
CA HIS A 90 -11.96 24.42 -2.47
C HIS A 90 -10.53 23.88 -2.54
N ILE A 91 -9.58 24.67 -3.05
CA ILE A 91 -8.14 24.32 -3.02
C ILE A 91 -7.67 24.16 -1.56
N PHE A 92 -8.08 25.07 -0.67
CA PHE A 92 -7.73 24.97 0.75
C PHE A 92 -8.30 23.69 1.38
N GLN A 93 -9.56 23.35 1.13
CA GLN A 93 -10.16 22.10 1.60
C GLN A 93 -9.40 20.86 1.12
N LEU A 94 -8.96 20.87 -0.14
CA LEU A 94 -8.19 19.78 -0.73
C LEU A 94 -6.78 19.66 -0.12
N LEU A 95 -6.13 20.78 0.21
CA LEU A 95 -4.86 20.82 0.92
C LEU A 95 -4.97 20.32 2.35
N GLU A 96 -6.02 20.69 3.08
CA GLU A 96 -6.28 20.19 4.43
C GLU A 96 -6.54 18.68 4.41
N ALA A 97 -7.36 18.19 3.49
CA ALA A 97 -7.57 16.76 3.30
C ALA A 97 -6.26 16.02 2.98
N LEU A 98 -5.37 16.61 2.16
CA LEU A 98 -4.07 16.01 1.85
C LEU A 98 -3.14 15.99 3.07
N ARG A 99 -3.20 17.01 3.93
CA ARG A 99 -2.43 17.05 5.19
C ARG A 99 -2.94 16.00 6.17
N GLU A 100 -4.24 15.87 6.33
CA GLU A 100 -4.85 14.87 7.21
C GLU A 100 -4.53 13.46 6.72
N GLU A 101 -4.69 13.20 5.43
CA GLU A 101 -4.35 11.91 4.83
C GLU A 101 -2.85 11.56 5.00
N ARG A 102 -1.95 12.54 4.97
CA ARG A 102 -0.52 12.34 5.30
C ARG A 102 -0.30 12.03 6.78
N ARG A 103 -1.08 12.64 7.67
CA ARG A 103 -1.04 12.37 9.11
C ARG A 103 -1.59 10.98 9.42
N ASP A 104 -2.73 10.60 8.84
CA ASP A 104 -3.34 9.27 8.97
C ASP A 104 -2.46 8.17 8.39
N SER A 105 -1.80 8.43 7.25
CA SER A 105 -0.78 7.53 6.68
C SER A 105 0.44 7.36 7.60
N ALA A 106 0.72 8.34 8.47
CA ALA A 106 1.82 8.28 9.44
C ALA A 106 1.38 7.76 10.82
N ALA A 107 0.09 7.83 11.15
CA ALA A 107 -0.45 7.53 12.47
C ALA A 107 -1.18 6.17 12.57
N THR A 108 -1.43 5.47 11.46
CA THR A 108 -2.17 4.20 11.46
C THR A 108 -1.27 3.00 11.11
N PRO A 109 -0.86 2.18 12.10
CA PRO A 109 -0.32 0.85 11.82
C PRO A 109 -1.51 -0.08 11.53
N GLY A 110 -1.63 -0.53 10.28
CA GLY A 110 -2.62 -1.55 9.92
C GLY A 110 -3.70 -1.03 8.97
N THR A 111 -3.34 -0.76 7.72
CA THR A 111 -3.97 -1.31 6.50
C THR A 111 -3.25 -0.67 5.31
N SER A 112 -1.99 -1.04 5.10
CA SER A 112 -1.19 -0.59 3.96
C SER A 112 -0.73 -1.79 3.14
N LEU A 113 -1.66 -2.37 2.38
CA LEU A 113 -1.31 -3.17 1.19
C LEU A 113 -0.81 -2.30 0.02
N ALA A 114 -0.56 -1.00 0.27
CA ALA A 114 -0.04 -0.03 -0.70
C ALA A 114 1.20 0.75 -0.23
N SER A 115 1.82 0.37 0.90
CA SER A 115 3.20 0.77 1.20
C SER A 115 4.11 -0.33 0.67
N GLY A 116 5.12 0.00 -0.15
CA GLY A 116 6.09 -0.96 -0.70
C GLY A 116 6.96 -1.72 0.32
N THR A 117 6.57 -1.67 1.60
CA THR A 117 7.17 -2.34 2.74
C THR A 117 6.36 -3.60 3.06
N PRO A 118 6.99 -4.79 3.10
CA PRO A 118 6.30 -6.05 3.35
C PRO A 118 5.77 -6.13 4.78
N VAL A 119 4.75 -6.95 4.98
CA VAL A 119 4.06 -7.12 6.28
C VAL A 119 4.98 -7.60 7.40
N CYS A 120 6.04 -8.32 7.06
CA CYS A 120 7.03 -8.81 8.02
C CYS A 120 8.21 -7.84 8.23
N TYR A 121 8.04 -6.54 7.95
CA TYR A 121 9.03 -5.51 8.25
C TYR A 121 8.73 -4.89 9.61
N PHE A 122 9.73 -4.87 10.48
CA PHE A 122 9.64 -4.34 11.83
C PHE A 122 10.76 -3.34 12.09
N GLU A 123 10.43 -2.19 12.67
CA GLU A 123 11.39 -1.18 13.12
C GLU A 123 12.04 -1.63 14.43
N VAL A 124 12.94 -2.61 14.35
CA VAL A 124 13.58 -3.25 15.50
C VAL A 124 15.07 -3.44 15.28
N THR A 125 15.83 -3.49 16.38
CA THR A 125 17.24 -3.83 16.38
C THR A 125 17.49 -5.31 16.06
N ARG A 126 18.76 -5.67 15.85
CA ARG A 126 19.16 -7.07 15.65
C ARG A 126 18.72 -7.97 16.81
N ALA A 127 19.00 -7.56 18.04
CA ALA A 127 18.68 -8.35 19.23
C ALA A 127 17.17 -8.45 19.48
N GLU A 128 16.42 -7.38 19.20
CA GLU A 128 14.95 -7.42 19.30
C GLU A 128 14.32 -8.34 18.25
N ALA A 129 14.85 -8.35 17.03
CA ALA A 129 14.40 -9.29 16.00
C ALA A 129 14.66 -10.75 16.35
N GLU A 130 15.80 -11.06 16.97
CA GLU A 130 16.11 -12.39 17.48
C GLU A 130 15.06 -12.83 18.51
N ARG A 131 14.83 -11.97 19.52
CA ARG A 131 13.82 -12.21 20.56
C ARG A 131 12.42 -12.35 19.99
N LEU A 132 12.05 -11.55 19.00
CA LEU A 132 10.74 -11.63 18.32
C LEU A 132 10.54 -13.00 17.68
N LEU A 133 11.53 -13.49 16.92
CA LEU A 133 11.43 -14.81 16.29
C LEU A 133 11.45 -15.96 17.31
N GLU A 134 12.13 -15.80 18.44
CA GLU A 134 12.13 -16.79 19.53
C GLU A 134 10.76 -16.91 20.20
N ARG A 135 10.05 -15.79 20.41
CA ARG A 135 8.73 -15.79 21.06
C ARG A 135 7.56 -16.10 20.12
N SER A 136 7.77 -15.97 18.81
CA SER A 136 6.71 -16.11 17.80
C SER A 136 6.73 -17.47 17.08
N VAL A 137 7.00 -18.55 17.82
CA VAL A 137 6.99 -19.91 17.26
C VAL A 137 5.63 -20.21 16.62
N GLY A 138 5.65 -20.69 15.37
CA GLY A 138 4.44 -21.06 14.61
C GLY A 138 3.75 -19.93 13.86
N ARG A 139 4.24 -18.67 13.95
CA ARG A 139 3.62 -17.51 13.27
C ARG A 139 4.47 -16.92 12.15
N GLY A 140 5.42 -17.71 11.65
CA GLY A 140 6.47 -17.25 10.76
C GLY A 140 7.80 -17.12 11.50
N ASN A 141 8.86 -17.14 10.72
CA ASN A 141 10.22 -17.31 11.20
C ASN A 141 11.24 -16.51 10.37
N LEU A 142 10.74 -15.52 9.63
CA LEU A 142 11.48 -14.57 8.81
C LEU A 142 10.93 -13.16 9.03
N LEU A 143 11.80 -12.18 9.25
CA LEU A 143 11.41 -10.78 9.30
C LEU A 143 12.47 -9.86 8.68
N LEU A 144 12.05 -8.68 8.25
CA LEU A 144 12.92 -7.58 7.81
C LEU A 144 13.03 -6.53 8.91
N ARG A 145 14.19 -5.89 8.97
CA ARG A 145 14.46 -4.79 9.89
C ARG A 145 15.48 -3.80 9.32
N PRO A 146 15.61 -2.58 9.88
CA PRO A 146 16.70 -1.68 9.54
C PRO A 146 18.08 -2.36 9.64
N GLY A 147 18.94 -2.08 8.67
CA GLY A 147 20.34 -2.51 8.70
C GLY A 147 21.13 -1.72 9.73
N GLY A 148 22.07 -2.37 10.42
CA GLY A 148 22.90 -1.70 11.43
C GLY A 148 23.98 -0.78 10.85
N HIS A 149 24.25 -0.84 9.54
CA HIS A 149 25.31 -0.05 8.90
C HIS A 149 24.90 0.38 7.49
N GLY A 150 24.61 1.67 7.32
CA GLY A 150 24.23 2.30 6.05
C GLY A 150 22.74 2.20 5.69
N PRO A 151 22.33 2.68 4.50
CA PRO A 151 20.92 2.84 4.10
C PRO A 151 20.23 1.52 3.68
N GLY A 152 20.75 0.38 4.12
CA GLY A 152 20.27 -0.96 3.76
C GLY A 152 19.32 -1.56 4.81
N VAL A 153 18.79 -2.74 4.50
CA VAL A 153 17.95 -3.52 5.43
C VAL A 153 18.65 -4.83 5.78
N SER A 154 18.13 -5.53 6.77
CA SER A 154 18.59 -6.87 7.13
C SER A 154 17.40 -7.82 7.23
N VAL A 155 17.60 -9.05 6.76
CA VAL A 155 16.64 -10.15 6.94
C VAL A 155 17.14 -10.98 8.11
N THR A 156 16.30 -11.22 9.10
CA THR A 156 16.58 -12.13 10.21
C THR A 156 15.70 -13.37 10.05
N THR A 157 16.28 -14.56 10.20
CA THR A 157 15.56 -15.84 10.10
C THR A 157 15.90 -16.75 11.27
N ARG A 158 14.93 -17.53 11.75
CA ARG A 158 15.13 -18.58 12.76
C ARG A 158 14.60 -19.90 12.20
N GLN A 159 15.42 -20.93 12.13
CA GLN A 159 14.99 -22.28 11.74
C GLN A 159 15.35 -23.26 12.85
N GLU A 160 14.72 -24.43 12.86
CA GLU A 160 15.14 -25.53 13.73
C GLU A 160 15.70 -26.64 12.84
N LEU A 161 16.94 -27.02 13.10
CA LEU A 161 17.63 -28.11 12.43
C LEU A 161 18.04 -29.10 13.51
N ASP A 162 17.50 -30.32 13.46
CA ASP A 162 17.77 -31.38 14.44
C ASP A 162 17.57 -30.96 15.90
N GLY A 163 16.52 -30.17 16.17
CA GLY A 163 16.20 -29.65 17.49
C GLY A 163 17.07 -28.47 17.96
N THR A 164 18.03 -28.03 17.13
CA THR A 164 18.87 -26.87 17.43
C THR A 164 18.33 -25.62 16.71
N PRO A 165 18.06 -24.51 17.44
CA PRO A 165 17.64 -23.26 16.82
C PRO A 165 18.82 -22.63 16.08
N LEU A 166 18.64 -22.41 14.78
CA LEU A 166 19.60 -21.80 13.89
C LEU A 166 19.12 -20.42 13.46
N LEU A 167 19.84 -19.41 13.92
CA LEU A 167 19.53 -18.02 13.65
C LEU A 167 20.51 -17.44 12.63
N ARG A 168 19.98 -16.78 11.60
CA ARG A 168 20.79 -16.18 10.52
C ARG A 168 20.35 -14.75 10.25
N HIS A 169 21.31 -13.92 9.85
CA HIS A 169 21.04 -12.56 9.38
C HIS A 169 21.69 -12.35 8.03
N TYR A 170 20.91 -11.82 7.10
CA TYR A 170 21.35 -11.54 5.75
C TYR A 170 21.33 -10.05 5.52
N ARG A 171 22.41 -9.53 4.95
CA ARG A 171 22.50 -8.13 4.58
C ARG A 171 21.79 -7.92 3.25
N VAL A 172 21.00 -6.87 3.16
CA VAL A 172 20.36 -6.44 1.91
C VAL A 172 20.74 -4.98 1.66
N ARG A 173 21.55 -4.78 0.62
CA ARG A 173 22.02 -3.45 0.23
C ARG A 173 20.95 -2.78 -0.62
N ARG A 174 20.68 -1.51 -0.35
CA ARG A 174 19.84 -0.67 -1.20
C ARG A 174 20.69 -0.08 -2.31
N GLU A 175 20.27 -0.26 -3.56
CA GLU A 175 20.89 0.33 -4.75
C GLU A 175 19.94 1.36 -5.38
N ALA A 176 20.42 2.10 -6.39
CA ALA A 176 19.61 3.12 -7.08
C ALA A 176 18.32 2.56 -7.68
N GLN A 177 18.33 1.30 -8.09
CA GLN A 177 17.22 0.60 -8.75
C GLN A 177 16.90 -0.74 -8.07
N GLY A 178 16.72 -0.71 -6.74
CA GLY A 178 16.21 -1.86 -5.98
C GLY A 178 17.14 -2.29 -4.84
N TYR A 179 17.27 -3.61 -4.67
CA TYR A 179 17.91 -4.25 -3.54
C TYR A 179 18.81 -5.40 -3.99
N VAL A 180 19.92 -5.60 -3.28
CA VAL A 180 20.83 -6.72 -3.51
C VAL A 180 21.04 -7.49 -2.22
N ILE A 181 20.67 -8.77 -2.25
CA ILE A 181 20.87 -9.70 -1.14
C ILE A 181 22.32 -10.17 -1.17
N ASP A 182 23.01 -10.00 -0.05
CA ASP A 182 24.42 -10.36 0.15
C ASP A 182 24.51 -11.82 0.60
N VAL A 183 24.52 -12.73 -0.37
CA VAL A 183 24.67 -14.18 -0.24
C VAL A 183 25.70 -14.66 -1.26
N ASP A 184 26.13 -15.92 -1.19
CA ASP A 184 27.20 -16.49 -2.06
C ASP A 184 27.03 -16.14 -3.54
N THR A 185 25.79 -16.17 -4.03
CA THR A 185 25.41 -15.64 -5.35
C THR A 185 24.50 -14.43 -5.16
N PRO A 186 25.02 -13.19 -5.27
CA PRO A 186 24.24 -11.98 -5.03
C PRO A 186 22.96 -11.95 -5.87
N HIS A 187 21.83 -11.73 -5.22
CA HIS A 187 20.53 -11.73 -5.87
C HIS A 187 19.93 -10.32 -5.89
N ARG A 188 19.50 -9.87 -7.08
CA ARG A 188 18.89 -8.55 -7.28
C ARG A 188 17.37 -8.64 -7.19
N CYS A 189 16.76 -7.74 -6.43
CA CYS A 189 15.33 -7.63 -6.24
C CYS A 189 14.88 -6.21 -6.56
N SER A 190 13.73 -6.07 -7.22
CA SER A 190 13.12 -4.78 -7.53
C SER A 190 12.46 -4.13 -6.30
N SER A 191 12.08 -4.93 -5.30
CA SER A 191 11.35 -4.51 -4.10
C SER A 191 11.70 -5.34 -2.86
N LEU A 192 11.37 -4.84 -1.67
CA LEU A 192 11.47 -5.61 -0.42
C LEU A 192 10.52 -6.82 -0.40
N ALA A 193 9.39 -6.75 -1.09
CA ALA A 193 8.48 -7.89 -1.24
C ALA A 193 9.15 -9.03 -2.04
N GLU A 194 9.90 -8.71 -3.08
CA GLU A 194 10.70 -9.71 -3.82
C GLU A 194 11.81 -10.29 -2.97
N VAL A 195 12.45 -9.50 -2.10
CA VAL A 195 13.43 -10.00 -1.13
C VAL A 195 12.80 -11.08 -0.25
N VAL A 196 11.61 -10.83 0.30
CA VAL A 196 10.87 -11.84 1.09
C VAL A 196 10.59 -13.08 0.27
N GLN A 197 10.05 -12.92 -0.95
CA GLN A 197 9.73 -14.04 -1.83
C GLN A 197 10.96 -14.87 -2.19
N PHE A 198 12.12 -14.25 -2.37
CA PHE A 198 13.38 -14.96 -2.60
C PHE A 198 13.67 -15.93 -1.46
N PHE A 199 13.59 -15.50 -0.20
CA PHE A 199 13.85 -16.39 0.94
C PHE A 199 12.80 -17.50 1.08
N VAL A 200 11.52 -17.19 0.86
CA VAL A 200 10.44 -18.19 0.89
C VAL A 200 10.66 -19.25 -0.19
N ARG A 201 10.97 -18.85 -1.43
CA ARG A 201 11.20 -19.78 -2.54
C ARG A 201 12.47 -20.60 -2.37
N SER A 202 13.59 -19.95 -2.04
CA SER A 202 14.89 -20.61 -1.87
C SER A 202 14.89 -21.62 -0.73
N SER A 203 14.03 -21.41 0.28
CA SER A 203 13.88 -22.32 1.42
C SER A 203 12.76 -23.35 1.25
N GLN A 204 12.14 -23.43 0.05
CA GLN A 204 11.01 -24.30 -0.26
C GLN A 204 9.84 -24.15 0.74
N GLY A 205 9.60 -22.93 1.21
CA GLY A 205 8.52 -22.61 2.15
C GLY A 205 8.84 -22.87 3.62
N SER A 206 10.04 -23.36 3.96
CA SER A 206 10.44 -23.52 5.37
C SER A 206 10.70 -22.19 6.08
N LEU A 207 10.97 -21.12 5.33
CA LEU A 207 10.90 -19.74 5.82
C LEU A 207 9.56 -19.13 5.44
N GLN A 208 8.87 -18.59 6.45
CA GLN A 208 7.59 -17.91 6.33
C GLN A 208 7.69 -16.51 6.96
N PRO A 209 7.13 -15.47 6.31
CA PRO A 209 7.10 -14.12 6.85
C PRO A 209 6.40 -14.10 8.22
N LEU A 210 6.99 -13.40 9.19
CA LEU A 210 6.39 -13.21 10.51
C LEU A 210 5.15 -12.33 10.40
N ASP A 211 4.05 -12.78 11.00
CA ASP A 211 2.79 -12.04 11.07
C ASP A 211 2.89 -10.78 11.96
N PRO A 212 2.54 -9.58 11.45
CA PRO A 212 2.60 -8.32 12.20
C PRO A 212 1.65 -8.23 13.39
N GLU A 213 0.55 -9.00 13.46
CA GLU A 213 -0.45 -8.88 14.54
C GLU A 213 0.14 -9.13 15.95
N TYR A 214 1.34 -9.71 16.02
CA TYR A 214 2.05 -10.00 17.26
C TYR A 214 2.98 -8.88 17.76
N SER A 215 3.20 -7.79 17.00
CA SER A 215 3.97 -6.63 17.53
C SER A 215 3.20 -5.82 18.57
N SER A 216 1.88 -6.01 18.65
CA SER A 216 0.95 -5.23 19.49
C SER A 216 0.95 -5.64 20.97
N SER A 217 1.81 -6.57 21.38
CA SER A 217 1.97 -7.00 22.78
C SER A 217 3.30 -6.57 23.39
N LEU A 218 3.90 -5.50 22.85
CA LEU A 218 5.07 -4.82 23.43
C LEU A 218 4.64 -3.83 24.52
#